data_AF-A0A2D8XG59-F1
#
_entry.id   AF-A0A2D8XG59-F1
#
_cell.length_a   1.000
_cell.length_b   1.000
_cell.length_c   1.000
_cell.angle_alpha   90.00
_cell.angle_beta   90.00
_cell.angle_gamma   90.00
#
_symmetry.space_group_name_H-M   'P 1'
#
loop_
_entity.id
_entity.type
_entity.pdbx_description
1 polymer ?
#
loop_
_entity_poly.entity_id
_entity_poly.type
_entity_poly.pdbx_seq_one_letter_code
_entity_poly.pdbx_strand_id
1 'polypeptide(L)'
;MPRKSNEQTSDKAYLAHPEWVKGACGCGIVQFEIKYPARWAYHDHSAATRSIMGTSSVTYVGSWRKRFRITSGGEALSHYRDDERAVTRRFCIECGTPVTYERDASPHMVSTPRGLFGEGVGREPRYHVRMSEMPDWAYTGEQVNPLKDYPTVLYERPRKSKKRTVPEEMS
;
A
#
# COMPACT_ATOMS: atom_id res chain seq x y z
N MET A 1 8.24 18.69 -54.79
CA MET A 1 7.56 17.94 -53.72
C MET A 1 7.43 16.48 -54.12
N PRO A 2 7.88 15.54 -53.28
CA PRO A 2 7.24 14.23 -53.16
C PRO A 2 6.77 13.98 -51.72
N ARG A 3 5.72 13.15 -51.61
CA ARG A 3 4.94 12.84 -50.39
C ARG A 3 5.62 11.78 -49.50
N LYS A 4 5.34 11.93 -48.19
CA LYS A 4 5.41 11.01 -47.03
C LYS A 4 5.73 9.54 -47.32
N SER A 5 6.67 8.98 -46.56
CA SER A 5 6.51 7.63 -45.99
C SER A 5 6.32 7.75 -44.48
N ASN A 6 5.27 7.06 -44.01
CA ASN A 6 4.85 6.94 -42.63
C ASN A 6 5.62 5.75 -42.03
N GLU A 7 6.51 5.98 -41.06
CA GLU A 7 7.15 4.89 -40.31
C GLU A 7 6.83 5.03 -38.82
N GLN A 8 5.54 4.84 -38.52
CA GLN A 8 5.03 4.55 -37.18
C GLN A 8 5.40 3.12 -36.78
N THR A 9 6.69 2.77 -36.66
CA THR A 9 7.09 1.44 -36.17
C THR A 9 8.50 1.42 -35.55
N SER A 10 8.68 2.09 -34.42
CA SER A 10 9.71 1.81 -33.38
C SER A 10 9.48 2.86 -32.29
N ASP A 11 9.04 2.54 -31.08
CA ASP A 11 9.79 1.87 -30.02
C ASP A 11 8.80 1.43 -28.92
N LYS A 12 8.36 0.17 -28.88
CA LYS A 12 7.67 -0.39 -27.68
C LYS A 12 8.52 -1.41 -26.93
N ALA A 13 9.71 -1.70 -27.42
CA ALA A 13 10.61 -2.71 -26.86
C ALA A 13 11.16 -2.33 -25.47
N TYR A 14 11.26 -1.05 -25.12
CA TYR A 14 11.86 -0.60 -23.86
C TYR A 14 10.92 -0.63 -22.63
N LEU A 15 9.63 -0.99 -22.80
CA LEU A 15 8.72 -1.23 -21.67
C LEU A 15 8.86 -2.64 -21.07
N ALA A 16 9.71 -3.48 -21.66
CA ALA A 16 9.77 -4.92 -21.44
C ALA A 16 10.92 -5.38 -20.54
N HIS A 17 11.33 -4.59 -19.53
CA HIS A 17 11.99 -5.23 -18.38
C HIS A 17 10.95 -6.14 -17.71
N PRO A 18 11.15 -7.46 -17.68
CA PRO A 18 10.09 -8.43 -17.42
C PRO A 18 9.83 -8.65 -15.94
N GLU A 19 10.63 -8.07 -15.04
CA GLU A 19 10.65 -8.57 -13.67
C GLU A 19 9.37 -8.18 -12.94
N TRP A 20 8.59 -9.22 -12.65
CA TRP A 20 7.39 -9.17 -11.85
C TRP A 20 7.78 -9.45 -10.41
N VAL A 21 7.34 -8.60 -9.49
CA VAL A 21 7.50 -8.83 -8.05
C VAL A 21 6.25 -9.51 -7.55
N LYS A 22 6.44 -10.69 -6.96
CA LYS A 22 5.37 -11.52 -6.44
C LYS A 22 4.90 -11.03 -5.07
N GLY A 23 3.60 -11.10 -4.86
CA GLY A 23 2.99 -10.97 -3.55
C GLY A 23 1.93 -12.03 -3.34
N ALA A 24 1.55 -12.24 -2.09
CA ALA A 24 0.52 -13.19 -1.72
C ALA A 24 -0.26 -12.70 -0.49
N CYS A 25 -1.48 -13.21 -0.32
CA CYS A 25 -2.19 -13.07 0.95
C CYS A 25 -1.49 -13.86 2.09
N GLY A 26 -1.91 -13.65 3.34
CA GLY A 26 -1.28 -14.27 4.50
C GLY A 26 -1.28 -15.82 4.48
N CYS A 27 -2.31 -16.44 3.90
CA CYS A 27 -2.35 -17.90 3.73
C CYS A 27 -1.73 -18.40 2.42
N GLY A 28 -1.31 -17.52 1.51
CA GLY A 28 -0.66 -17.89 0.25
C GLY A 28 -1.60 -18.37 -0.88
N ILE A 29 -2.91 -18.48 -0.64
CA ILE A 29 -3.90 -18.93 -1.64
C ILE A 29 -4.03 -17.90 -2.76
N VAL A 30 -4.33 -16.65 -2.42
CA VAL A 30 -4.35 -15.56 -3.40
C VAL A 30 -2.92 -15.12 -3.66
N GLN A 31 -2.47 -15.32 -4.88
CA GLN A 31 -1.16 -14.85 -5.34
C GLN A 31 -1.35 -13.86 -6.47
N PHE A 32 -0.47 -12.87 -6.50
CA PHE A 32 -0.51 -11.82 -7.49
C PHE A 32 0.90 -11.30 -7.75
N GLU A 33 1.02 -10.46 -8.75
CA GLU A 33 2.28 -9.80 -9.03
C GLU A 33 2.08 -8.42 -9.65
N ILE A 34 3.08 -7.57 -9.45
CA ILE A 34 3.19 -6.27 -10.11
C ILE A 34 4.46 -6.21 -10.94
N LYS A 35 4.42 -5.45 -12.04
CA LYS A 35 5.63 -5.17 -12.80
C LYS A 35 6.55 -4.23 -12.03
N TYR A 36 7.83 -4.57 -11.94
CA TYR A 36 8.86 -3.74 -11.34
C TYR A 36 9.22 -2.53 -12.22
N PRO A 37 9.58 -1.37 -11.62
CA PRO A 37 9.30 -0.99 -10.25
C PRO A 37 7.83 -0.60 -10.08
N ALA A 38 7.35 -0.62 -8.85
CA ALA A 38 6.06 -0.02 -8.52
C ALA A 38 5.99 1.45 -8.94
N ARG A 39 4.76 1.92 -9.20
CA ARG A 39 4.51 3.32 -9.57
C ARG A 39 4.77 4.25 -8.39
N TRP A 40 4.22 3.91 -7.22
CA TRP A 40 4.33 4.68 -5.97
C TRP A 40 4.36 3.76 -4.74
N ALA A 41 4.87 4.27 -3.62
CA ALA A 41 4.70 3.68 -2.30
C ALA A 41 4.39 4.81 -1.30
N TYR A 42 3.42 4.61 -0.41
CA TYR A 42 2.94 5.66 0.51
C TYR A 42 2.28 5.07 1.76
N HIS A 43 2.28 5.84 2.85
CA HIS A 43 1.53 5.55 4.08
C HIS A 43 0.17 6.26 4.03
N ASP A 44 -0.91 5.50 4.18
CA ASP A 44 -2.27 6.03 4.32
C ASP A 44 -2.70 5.95 5.78
N HIS A 45 -2.93 7.13 6.35
CA HIS A 45 -3.32 7.32 7.74
C HIS A 45 -4.83 7.55 7.90
N SER A 46 -5.63 7.49 6.82
CA SER A 46 -7.06 7.81 6.88
C SER A 46 -7.86 6.88 7.78
N ALA A 47 -8.88 7.42 8.45
CA ALA A 47 -9.74 6.69 9.39
C ALA A 47 -10.42 5.49 8.70
N ALA A 48 -10.84 5.65 7.45
CA ALA A 48 -11.42 4.56 6.67
C ALA A 48 -10.43 3.40 6.47
N THR A 49 -9.17 3.69 6.11
CA THR A 49 -8.13 2.66 5.98
C THR A 49 -7.81 2.02 7.34
N ARG A 50 -7.67 2.82 8.40
CA ARG A 50 -7.38 2.28 9.75
C ARG A 50 -8.47 1.35 10.26
N SER A 51 -9.74 1.75 10.13
CA SER A 51 -10.88 0.96 10.61
C SER A 51 -11.04 -0.35 9.85
N ILE A 52 -10.83 -0.35 8.53
CA ILE A 52 -10.94 -1.57 7.71
C ILE A 52 -9.77 -2.52 7.95
N MET A 53 -8.57 -1.97 8.16
CA MET A 53 -7.34 -2.76 8.22
C MET A 53 -6.95 -3.13 9.66
N GLY A 54 -7.53 -2.48 10.67
CA GLY A 54 -7.16 -2.66 12.08
C GLY A 54 -5.75 -2.17 12.40
N THR A 55 -5.24 -1.14 11.72
CA THR A 55 -3.84 -0.66 11.83
C THR A 55 -3.78 0.86 12.07
N SER A 56 -2.66 1.36 12.59
CA SER A 56 -2.42 2.81 12.74
C SER A 56 -2.30 3.52 11.39
N SER A 57 -1.77 2.81 10.40
CA SER A 57 -1.68 3.22 9.00
C SER A 57 -1.42 1.98 8.14
N VAL A 58 -1.72 2.07 6.85
CA VAL A 58 -1.30 1.06 5.87
C VAL A 58 -0.30 1.65 4.91
N THR A 59 0.80 0.94 4.73
CA THR A 59 1.74 1.23 3.64
C THR A 59 1.25 0.56 2.38
N TYR A 60 0.87 1.32 1.37
CA TYR A 60 0.45 0.83 0.07
C TYR A 60 1.56 0.96 -0.97
N VAL A 61 1.51 0.07 -1.96
CA VAL A 61 2.29 0.09 -3.19
C VAL A 61 1.32 0.20 -4.35
N GLY A 62 1.43 1.27 -5.12
CA GLY A 62 0.61 1.50 -6.32
C GLY A 62 1.26 0.92 -7.57
N SER A 63 0.48 0.22 -8.39
CA SER A 63 0.86 -0.21 -9.75
C SER A 63 -0.21 0.22 -10.76
N TRP A 64 0.18 0.31 -12.02
CA TRP A 64 -0.79 0.41 -13.10
C TRP A 64 -1.59 -0.90 -13.18
N ARG A 65 -2.91 -0.83 -13.38
CA ARG A 65 -3.79 -2.00 -13.51
C ARG A 65 -3.28 -2.98 -14.57
N LYS A 66 -2.84 -2.47 -15.73
CA LYS A 66 -2.25 -3.29 -16.82
C LYS A 66 -0.90 -3.95 -16.48
N ARG A 67 -0.34 -3.62 -15.31
CA ARG A 67 0.93 -4.12 -14.76
C ARG A 67 0.70 -4.78 -13.40
N PHE A 68 -0.50 -5.29 -13.18
CA PHE A 68 -0.90 -6.09 -12.03
C PHE A 68 -1.70 -7.27 -12.56
N ARG A 69 -1.50 -8.45 -11.97
CA ARG A 69 -2.38 -9.59 -12.22
C ARG A 69 -2.44 -10.50 -11.01
N ILE A 70 -3.60 -11.11 -10.80
CA ILE A 70 -3.75 -12.29 -9.94
C ILE A 70 -3.17 -13.47 -10.73
N THR A 71 -2.28 -14.23 -10.09
CA THR A 71 -1.60 -15.39 -10.69
C THR A 71 -2.16 -16.72 -10.17
N SER A 72 -2.80 -16.73 -8.99
CA SER A 72 -3.44 -17.90 -8.40
C SER A 72 -4.50 -17.49 -7.36
N GLY A 73 -5.48 -18.37 -7.09
CA GLY A 73 -6.48 -18.20 -6.03
C GLY A 73 -7.51 -17.10 -6.29
N GLY A 74 -7.81 -16.78 -7.55
CA GLY A 74 -8.76 -15.71 -7.90
C GLY A 74 -10.19 -15.97 -7.40
N GLU A 75 -10.57 -17.23 -7.28
CA GLU A 75 -11.83 -17.71 -6.70
C GLU A 75 -11.97 -17.41 -5.21
N ALA A 76 -10.84 -17.34 -4.49
CA ALA A 76 -10.80 -16.97 -3.07
C ALA A 76 -10.74 -15.44 -2.87
N LEU A 77 -10.78 -14.64 -3.94
CA LEU A 77 -10.74 -13.19 -3.88
C LEU A 77 -12.15 -12.61 -3.95
N SER A 78 -12.64 -12.13 -2.81
CA SER A 78 -13.89 -11.36 -2.74
C SER A 78 -13.61 -9.86 -2.66
N HIS A 79 -14.67 -9.06 -2.66
CA HIS A 79 -14.56 -7.61 -2.61
C HIS A 79 -15.60 -6.98 -1.70
N TYR A 80 -15.25 -5.82 -1.16
CA TYR A 80 -16.13 -4.90 -0.48
C TYR A 80 -16.11 -3.56 -1.24
N ARG A 81 -17.31 -3.05 -1.54
CA ARG A 81 -17.53 -1.79 -2.22
C ARG A 81 -18.03 -0.76 -1.21
N ASP A 82 -17.37 0.38 -1.17
CA ASP A 82 -17.79 1.57 -0.43
C ASP A 82 -18.21 2.62 -1.46
N ASP A 83 -19.52 2.72 -1.69
CA ASP A 83 -20.10 3.58 -2.72
C ASP A 83 -19.99 5.06 -2.38
N GLU A 84 -20.08 5.42 -1.10
CA GLU A 84 -19.92 6.81 -0.65
C GLU A 84 -18.53 7.35 -0.97
N ARG A 85 -17.51 6.49 -0.84
CA ARG A 85 -16.11 6.86 -1.16
C ARG A 85 -15.69 6.49 -2.58
N ALA A 86 -16.56 5.82 -3.34
CA ALA A 86 -16.26 5.29 -4.67
C ALA A 86 -14.95 4.47 -4.71
N VAL A 87 -14.81 3.54 -3.76
CA VAL A 87 -13.65 2.66 -3.65
C VAL A 87 -14.05 1.19 -3.52
N THR A 88 -13.24 0.33 -4.11
CA THR A 88 -13.37 -1.12 -3.99
C THR A 88 -12.13 -1.70 -3.35
N ARG A 89 -12.32 -2.52 -2.31
CA ARG A 89 -11.23 -3.29 -1.67
C ARG A 89 -11.45 -4.76 -1.93
N ARG A 90 -10.41 -5.48 -2.34
CA ARG A 90 -10.46 -6.93 -2.52
C ARG A 90 -9.66 -7.63 -1.43
N PHE A 91 -10.15 -8.77 -0.96
CA PHE A 91 -9.53 -9.51 0.14
C PHE A 91 -9.70 -11.02 -0.07
N CYS A 92 -8.78 -11.78 0.50
CA CYS A 92 -8.86 -13.23 0.52
C CYS A 92 -9.94 -13.68 1.51
N ILE A 93 -10.94 -14.44 1.07
CA ILE A 93 -12.03 -14.92 1.95
C ILE A 93 -11.54 -15.95 2.98
N GLU A 94 -10.46 -16.66 2.68
CA GLU A 94 -9.93 -17.73 3.54
C GLU A 94 -9.15 -17.19 4.76
N CYS A 95 -8.47 -16.04 4.61
CA CYS A 95 -7.64 -15.47 5.68
C CYS A 95 -7.93 -14.01 6.01
N GLY A 96 -8.89 -13.38 5.33
CA GLY A 96 -9.26 -11.97 5.51
C GLY A 96 -8.22 -10.95 5.01
N THR A 97 -7.06 -11.39 4.49
CA THR A 97 -5.99 -10.47 4.07
C THR A 97 -6.47 -9.56 2.94
N PRO A 98 -6.40 -8.22 3.11
CA PRO A 98 -6.71 -7.27 2.04
C PRO A 98 -5.61 -7.29 0.97
N VAL A 99 -5.99 -7.45 -0.30
CA VAL A 99 -5.08 -7.65 -1.44
C VAL A 99 -5.02 -6.41 -2.33
N THR A 100 -6.16 -5.81 -2.66
CA THR A 100 -6.21 -4.61 -3.50
C THR A 100 -7.07 -3.51 -2.91
N TYR A 101 -6.67 -2.27 -3.18
CA TYR A 101 -7.39 -1.03 -2.95
C TYR A 101 -7.47 -0.26 -4.26
N GLU A 102 -8.69 -0.02 -4.73
CA GLU A 102 -9.00 0.57 -6.03
C GLU A 102 -9.94 1.74 -5.85
N ARG A 103 -9.69 2.84 -6.57
CA ARG A 103 -10.53 4.04 -6.52
C ARG A 103 -11.10 4.31 -7.91
N ASP A 104 -12.36 4.68 -7.98
CA ASP A 104 -13.02 5.01 -9.25
C ASP A 104 -12.39 6.25 -9.90
N ALA A 105 -11.92 7.20 -9.09
CA ALA A 105 -11.19 8.38 -9.55
C ALA A 105 -9.83 8.06 -10.21
N SER A 106 -9.34 6.82 -10.11
CA SER A 106 -8.10 6.37 -10.75
C SER A 106 -8.22 4.91 -11.20
N PRO A 107 -9.09 4.62 -12.18
CA PRO A 107 -9.47 3.26 -12.54
C PRO A 107 -8.37 2.51 -13.30
N HIS A 108 -7.26 3.18 -13.60
CA HIS A 108 -6.06 2.59 -14.21
C HIS A 108 -4.98 2.26 -13.16
N MET A 109 -5.24 2.53 -11.88
CA MET A 109 -4.36 2.21 -10.76
C MET A 109 -4.96 1.10 -9.89
N VAL A 110 -4.07 0.35 -9.26
CA VAL A 110 -4.38 -0.59 -8.19
C VAL A 110 -3.31 -0.42 -7.11
N SER A 111 -3.73 -0.39 -5.86
CA SER A 111 -2.80 -0.33 -4.73
C SER A 111 -2.89 -1.62 -3.93
N THR A 112 -1.75 -2.13 -3.46
CA THR A 112 -1.65 -3.36 -2.67
C THR A 112 -0.86 -3.06 -1.41
N PRO A 113 -1.22 -3.62 -0.24
CA PRO A 113 -0.42 -3.43 0.96
C PRO A 113 1.03 -3.90 0.76
N ARG A 114 2.00 -3.07 1.15
CA ARG A 114 3.44 -3.32 0.99
C ARG A 114 3.88 -4.63 1.65
N GLY A 115 3.27 -5.00 2.78
CA GLY A 115 3.62 -6.20 3.54
C GLY A 115 3.34 -7.52 2.81
N LEU A 116 2.57 -7.51 1.72
CA LEU A 116 2.28 -8.73 0.94
C LEU A 116 3.41 -9.15 0.00
N PHE A 117 4.42 -8.29 -0.20
CA PHE A 117 5.58 -8.58 -1.03
C PHE A 117 6.76 -8.97 -0.13
N GLY A 118 7.33 -10.16 -0.34
CA GLY A 118 8.56 -10.59 0.33
C GLY A 118 9.81 -9.85 -0.17
N GLU A 119 9.76 -9.36 -1.41
CA GLU A 119 10.87 -8.70 -2.08
C GLU A 119 10.69 -7.18 -2.16
N GLY A 120 11.73 -6.48 -2.60
CA GLY A 120 11.69 -5.05 -2.86
C GLY A 120 10.85 -4.71 -4.08
N VAL A 121 9.99 -3.69 -3.98
CA VAL A 121 9.12 -3.23 -5.08
C VAL A 121 9.71 -2.03 -5.85
N GLY A 122 10.97 -1.67 -5.59
CA GLY A 122 11.68 -0.56 -6.26
C GLY A 122 11.24 0.84 -5.83
N ARG A 123 10.45 0.95 -4.75
CA ARG A 123 9.98 2.22 -4.18
C ARG A 123 10.00 2.17 -2.65
N GLU A 124 10.57 3.22 -2.07
CA GLU A 124 10.43 3.52 -0.64
C GLU A 124 9.13 4.29 -0.39
N PRO A 125 8.39 3.98 0.68
CA PRO A 125 7.19 4.71 1.04
C PRO A 125 7.56 6.05 1.69
N ARG A 126 7.73 7.09 0.87
CA ARG A 126 8.13 8.43 1.36
C ARG A 126 6.97 9.39 1.56
N TYR A 127 5.79 9.07 1.03
CA TYR A 127 4.62 9.94 1.07
C TYR A 127 3.68 9.54 2.20
N HIS A 128 3.12 10.52 2.90
CA HIS A 128 2.10 10.33 3.93
C HIS A 128 0.80 11.00 3.48
N VAL A 129 -0.27 10.22 3.43
CA VAL A 129 -1.60 10.66 3.02
C VAL A 129 -2.49 10.73 4.26
N ARG A 130 -3.23 11.83 4.41
CA ARG A 130 -4.12 12.10 5.56
C ARG A 130 -3.40 11.98 6.92
N MET A 131 -2.17 12.48 6.99
CA MET A 131 -1.35 12.47 8.21
C MET A 131 -2.05 13.11 9.42
N SER A 132 -2.90 14.13 9.20
CA SER A 132 -3.72 14.75 10.24
C SER A 132 -4.71 13.80 10.91
N GLU A 133 -5.04 12.67 10.27
CA GLU A 133 -5.90 11.64 10.83
C GLU A 133 -5.13 10.54 11.56
N MET A 134 -3.80 10.58 11.62
CA MET A 134 -3.00 9.60 12.34
C MET A 134 -3.49 9.49 13.80
N PRO A 135 -3.75 8.28 14.31
CA PRO A 135 -4.31 8.13 15.65
C PRO A 135 -3.27 8.49 16.71
N ASP A 136 -3.73 8.94 17.86
CA ASP A 136 -2.88 9.36 18.98
C ASP A 136 -2.03 8.23 19.59
N TRP A 137 -2.47 6.98 19.43
CA TRP A 137 -1.78 5.77 19.87
C TRP A 137 -0.78 5.21 18.83
N ALA A 138 -0.64 5.82 17.65
CA ALA A 138 0.35 5.37 16.67
C ALA A 138 1.76 5.50 17.23
N TYR A 139 2.57 4.45 17.14
CA TYR A 139 4.00 4.55 17.42
C TYR A 139 4.67 5.43 16.37
N THR A 140 5.37 6.48 16.80
CA THR A 140 5.99 7.46 15.88
C THR A 140 7.52 7.42 15.89
N GLY A 141 8.10 6.38 16.50
CA GLY A 141 9.55 6.17 16.56
C GLY A 141 10.19 6.70 17.83
N GLU A 142 9.40 6.87 18.90
CA GLU A 142 9.91 7.21 20.22
C GLU A 142 10.95 6.18 20.69
N GLN A 143 11.93 6.63 21.48
CA GLN A 143 12.94 5.73 22.03
C GLN A 143 12.28 4.71 22.96
N VAL A 144 12.43 3.44 22.61
CA VAL A 144 12.03 2.30 23.44
C VAL A 144 13.23 1.71 24.16
N ASN A 145 12.99 1.10 25.31
CA ASN A 145 14.04 0.47 26.14
C ASN A 145 13.63 -0.96 26.49
N PRO A 146 14.59 -1.88 26.73
CA PRO A 146 14.27 -3.22 27.21
C PRO A 146 13.53 -3.17 28.55
N LEU A 147 12.49 -3.99 28.67
CA LEU A 147 11.75 -4.19 29.91
C LEU A 147 12.60 -5.03 30.88
N LYS A 148 12.60 -4.64 32.17
CA LYS A 148 13.32 -5.40 33.21
C LYS A 148 12.81 -6.84 33.25
N ASP A 149 13.73 -7.79 33.32
CA ASP A 149 13.48 -9.24 33.34
C ASP A 149 12.90 -9.81 32.02
N TYR A 150 12.66 -8.97 31.00
CA TYR A 150 12.18 -9.34 29.67
C TYR A 150 12.92 -8.56 28.57
N PRO A 151 14.21 -8.85 28.32
CA PRO A 151 15.06 -8.00 27.47
C PRO A 151 14.64 -7.91 26.00
N THR A 152 13.81 -8.84 25.50
CA THR A 152 13.24 -8.82 24.14
C THR A 152 11.98 -7.98 24.02
N VAL A 153 11.35 -7.61 25.15
CA VAL A 153 10.17 -6.75 25.18
C VAL A 153 10.65 -5.31 25.34
N LEU A 154 10.37 -4.47 24.35
CA LEU A 154 10.73 -3.06 24.37
C LEU A 154 9.52 -2.23 24.82
N TYR A 155 9.74 -1.22 25.66
CA TYR A 155 8.69 -0.33 26.14
C TYR A 155 9.11 1.14 26.08
N GLU A 156 8.16 2.01 25.79
CA GLU A 156 8.33 3.45 25.98
C GLU A 156 8.18 3.77 27.47
N ARG A 157 9.17 4.47 28.04
CA ARG A 157 9.06 4.93 29.44
C ARG A 157 8.00 6.03 29.51
N PRO A 158 7.00 5.92 30.41
CA PRO A 158 6.01 6.97 30.58
C PRO A 158 6.70 8.30 30.86
N ARG A 159 6.59 9.25 29.94
CA ARG A 159 7.03 10.62 30.21
C ARG A 159 6.07 11.24 31.22
N LYS A 160 6.59 11.96 32.22
CA LYS A 160 5.76 12.90 32.99
C LYS A 160 5.14 13.86 31.98
N SER A 161 3.81 13.85 31.88
CA SER A 161 3.04 14.62 30.89
C SER A 161 3.54 16.06 30.79
N LYS A 162 4.01 16.46 29.61
CA LYS A 162 3.96 17.86 29.16
C LYS A 162 2.81 17.92 28.15
N LYS A 163 1.84 18.81 28.39
CA LYS A 163 0.72 19.10 27.47
C LYS A 163 1.26 19.21 26.05
N ARG A 164 0.75 18.37 25.14
CA ARG A 164 1.12 18.39 23.72
C ARG A 164 0.44 19.60 23.08
N THR A 165 1.22 20.61 22.71
CA THR A 165 0.76 21.70 21.84
C THR A 165 0.73 21.18 20.40
N VAL A 166 -0.46 21.15 19.80
CA VAL A 166 -0.64 20.86 18.37
C VAL A 166 -0.18 22.09 17.60
N PRO A 167 0.69 21.96 16.57
CA PRO A 167 0.99 23.07 15.67
C PRO A 167 -0.28 23.54 14.96
N GLU A 168 -0.54 24.84 15.03
CA GLU A 168 -1.65 25.52 14.37
C GLU A 168 -1.59 25.29 12.85
N GLU A 169 -2.72 24.94 12.26
CA GLU A 169 -2.85 24.60 10.84
C GLU A 169 -2.29 25.72 9.95
N MET A 170 -1.40 25.36 9.00
CA MET A 170 -1.07 26.25 7.89
C MET A 170 -2.28 26.28 6.94
N SER A 171 -3.03 27.39 7.03
CA SER A 171 -4.09 27.84 6.12
C SER A 171 -3.81 27.56 4.65
#